data_AF-A0AA43UL02-F1
#
_entry.id   AF-A0AA43UL02-F1
#
_cell.length_a   1.000
_cell.length_b   1.000
_cell.length_c   1.000
_cell.angle_alpha   90.00
_cell.angle_beta   90.00
_cell.angle_gamma   90.00
#
_symmetry.space_group_name_H-M   'P 1'
#
loop_
_entity.id
_entity.type
_entity.pdbx_description
1 polymer ?
#
loop_
_entity_poly.entity_id
_entity_poly.type
_entity_poly.pdbx_seq_one_letter_code
_entity_poly.pdbx_strand_id
1 'polypeptide(L)'
;MNTRETMVLAAVFVVLMAGGTVMMYFMSQAVSDDDPYRQARSYDVSGTVGGSDVTGTGIAEYAAENTNYPAYRFTFTVEGSSDQYVVWVFFDSTDTPVSTIYTHTGQAEVSGTTTEVWTWTESGLSCTAYVTDGCYVLRMELSGDGVSLTADMVRDRA
;
A
#
# COMPACT_ATOMS: atom_id res chain seq x y z
N MET A 1 25.64 -6.75 32.09
CA MET A 1 24.30 -6.78 31.48
C MET A 1 24.10 -8.18 30.95
N ASN A 2 23.29 -8.97 31.64
CA ASN A 2 23.17 -10.41 31.36
C ASN A 2 22.26 -10.61 30.15
N THR A 3 22.57 -11.57 29.29
CA THR A 3 21.85 -11.89 28.04
C THR A 3 20.32 -12.03 28.21
N ARG A 4 19.85 -12.37 29.42
CA ARG A 4 18.43 -12.40 29.80
C ARG A 4 17.76 -11.02 29.82
N GLU A 5 18.43 -9.97 30.28
CA GLU A 5 17.86 -8.61 30.35
C GLU A 5 17.67 -8.03 28.94
N THR A 6 18.61 -8.29 28.03
CA THR A 6 18.52 -7.88 26.62
C THR A 6 17.40 -8.60 25.87
N MET A 7 17.19 -9.90 26.13
CA MET A 7 16.10 -10.68 25.54
C MET A 7 14.71 -10.21 25.99
N VAL A 8 14.55 -9.87 27.26
CA VAL A 8 13.26 -9.36 27.78
C VAL A 8 12.92 -8.00 27.17
N LEU A 9 13.92 -7.11 27.03
CA LEU A 9 13.69 -5.80 26.41
C LEU A 9 13.31 -5.94 24.92
N ALA A 10 14.00 -6.80 24.18
CA ALA A 10 13.72 -7.04 22.76
C ALA A 10 12.30 -7.62 22.54
N ALA A 11 11.86 -8.57 23.38
CA ALA A 11 10.52 -9.14 23.30
C ALA A 11 9.43 -8.08 23.58
N VAL A 12 9.65 -7.19 24.54
CA VAL A 12 8.71 -6.09 24.86
C VAL A 12 8.60 -5.10 23.70
N PHE A 13 9.71 -4.79 23.03
CA PHE A 13 9.70 -3.91 21.85
C PHE A 13 8.96 -4.53 20.66
N VAL A 14 9.13 -5.83 20.39
CA VAL A 14 8.40 -6.52 19.33
C VAL A 14 6.90 -6.57 19.61
N VAL A 15 6.51 -6.80 20.88
CA VAL A 15 5.09 -6.81 21.29
C VAL A 15 4.48 -5.40 21.24
N LEU A 16 5.23 -4.35 21.58
CA LEU A 16 4.76 -2.97 21.48
C LEU A 16 4.65 -2.49 20.02
N MET A 17 5.56 -2.92 19.13
CA MET A 17 5.48 -2.60 17.71
C MET A 17 4.34 -3.35 17.02
N ALA A 18 4.18 -4.65 17.30
CA ALA A 18 3.04 -5.43 16.82
C ALA A 18 1.71 -4.95 17.45
N GLY A 19 1.73 -4.50 18.70
CA GLY A 19 0.58 -3.91 19.36
C GLY A 19 0.19 -2.55 18.78
N GLY A 20 1.18 -1.72 18.40
CA GLY A 20 0.97 -0.41 17.81
C GLY A 20 0.33 -0.47 16.42
N THR A 21 0.77 -1.40 15.57
CA THR A 21 0.16 -1.63 14.25
C THR A 21 -1.27 -2.17 14.38
N VAL A 22 -1.51 -3.09 15.31
CA VAL A 22 -2.86 -3.60 15.59
C VAL A 22 -3.78 -2.51 16.19
N MET A 23 -3.27 -1.61 17.04
CA MET A 23 -4.06 -0.51 17.62
C MET A 23 -4.48 0.53 16.58
N MET A 24 -3.62 0.83 15.59
CA MET A 24 -4.00 1.69 14.46
C MET A 24 -5.13 1.08 13.64
N TYR A 25 -5.10 -0.24 13.44
CA TYR A 25 -6.18 -0.99 12.77
C TYR A 25 -7.52 -0.87 13.50
N PHE A 26 -7.53 -0.94 14.84
CA PHE A 26 -8.74 -0.77 15.65
C PHE A 26 -9.23 0.69 15.73
N MET A 27 -8.33 1.68 15.70
CA MET A 27 -8.75 3.10 15.68
C MET A 27 -9.34 3.51 14.33
N SER A 28 -8.89 2.91 13.22
CA SER A 28 -9.50 3.10 11.88
C SER A 28 -10.93 2.57 11.81
N GLN A 29 -11.23 1.43 12.45
CA GLN A 29 -12.60 0.89 12.51
C GLN A 29 -13.56 1.68 13.42
N ALA A 30 -13.05 2.48 14.35
CA ALA A 30 -13.90 3.23 15.30
C ALA A 30 -14.45 4.55 14.73
N VAL A 31 -14.01 4.97 13.55
CA VAL A 31 -14.48 6.17 12.83
C VAL A 31 -15.00 5.76 11.46
N SER A 32 -16.04 4.92 11.42
CA SER A 32 -16.70 4.56 10.16
C SER A 32 -17.58 5.72 9.68
N ASP A 33 -16.99 6.58 8.87
CA ASP A 33 -17.73 7.30 7.84
C ASP A 33 -18.08 6.24 6.77
N ASP A 34 -19.36 6.01 6.49
CA ASP A 34 -19.87 4.91 5.63
C ASP A 34 -19.54 5.10 4.13
N ASP A 35 -18.58 5.99 3.84
CA ASP A 35 -18.11 6.30 2.50
C ASP A 35 -17.10 5.22 2.05
N PRO A 36 -17.43 4.42 1.03
CA PRO A 36 -16.54 3.34 0.56
C PRO A 36 -15.20 3.85 0.04
N TYR A 37 -15.09 5.12 -0.35
CA TYR A 37 -13.85 5.77 -0.77
C TYR A 37 -12.94 6.11 0.41
N ARG A 38 -13.49 6.30 1.62
CA ARG A 38 -12.70 6.69 2.81
C ARG A 38 -12.17 5.52 3.61
N GLN A 39 -12.56 4.30 3.25
CA GLN A 39 -12.11 3.09 3.94
C GLN A 39 -10.68 2.75 3.56
N ALA A 40 -9.83 2.59 4.57
CA ALA A 40 -8.47 2.12 4.36
C ALA A 40 -8.47 0.69 3.78
N ARG A 41 -7.56 0.42 2.85
CA ARG A 41 -7.40 -0.89 2.20
C ARG A 41 -6.06 -1.49 2.56
N SER A 42 -6.06 -2.79 2.86
CA SER A 42 -4.84 -3.53 3.22
C SER A 42 -4.28 -4.28 2.00
N TYR A 43 -2.96 -4.46 1.98
CA TYR A 43 -2.25 -5.14 0.90
C TYR A 43 -1.24 -6.14 1.48
N ASP A 44 -1.09 -7.27 0.82
CA ASP A 44 0.03 -8.19 1.02
C ASP A 44 1.15 -7.80 0.06
N VAL A 45 2.35 -7.57 0.59
CA VAL A 45 3.53 -7.16 -0.20
C VAL A 45 4.49 -8.33 -0.32
N SER A 46 5.00 -8.55 -1.52
CA SER A 46 6.04 -9.54 -1.79
C SER A 46 7.00 -9.04 -2.87
N GLY A 47 8.21 -9.57 -2.92
CA GLY A 47 9.16 -9.24 -3.98
C GLY A 47 10.60 -9.37 -3.54
N THR A 48 11.47 -8.52 -4.07
CA THR A 48 12.90 -8.50 -3.74
C THR A 48 13.40 -7.10 -3.40
N VAL A 49 14.34 -7.03 -2.45
CA VAL A 49 15.10 -5.82 -2.09
C VAL A 49 16.57 -6.19 -1.95
N GLY A 50 17.46 -5.50 -2.68
CA GLY A 50 18.89 -5.81 -2.72
C GLY A 50 19.18 -7.24 -3.21
N GLY A 51 18.26 -7.83 -3.98
CA GLY A 51 18.33 -9.21 -4.46
C GLY A 51 17.91 -10.28 -3.45
N SER A 52 17.40 -9.91 -2.27
CA SER A 52 16.83 -10.85 -1.30
C SER A 52 15.31 -10.85 -1.39
N ASP A 53 14.69 -12.03 -1.30
CA ASP A 53 13.24 -12.16 -1.26
C ASP A 53 12.69 -11.58 0.05
N VAL A 54 11.59 -10.85 -0.05
CA VAL A 54 10.95 -10.17 1.08
C VAL A 54 9.42 -10.29 1.02
N THR A 55 8.81 -10.22 2.20
CA THR A 55 7.37 -10.11 2.42
C THR A 55 7.06 -8.84 3.19
N GLY A 56 5.80 -8.42 3.23
CA GLY A 56 5.42 -7.17 3.85
C GLY A 56 3.92 -6.93 3.85
N THR A 57 3.56 -5.76 4.34
CA THR A 57 2.17 -5.29 4.39
C THR A 57 2.08 -3.89 3.83
N GLY A 58 0.98 -3.59 3.16
CA GLY A 58 0.66 -2.26 2.68
C GLY A 58 -0.67 -1.75 3.22
N ILE A 59 -0.79 -0.44 3.29
CA ILE A 59 -2.06 0.24 3.53
C ILE A 59 -2.25 1.35 2.49
N ALA A 60 -3.45 1.45 1.95
CA ALA A 60 -3.91 2.59 1.19
C ALA A 60 -4.94 3.37 2.01
N GLU A 61 -4.72 4.66 2.18
CA GLU A 61 -5.59 5.53 2.96
C GLU A 61 -6.03 6.72 2.10
N TYR A 62 -7.31 7.06 2.18
CA TYR A 62 -7.83 8.27 1.55
C TYR A 62 -7.24 9.50 2.25
N ALA A 63 -6.56 10.33 1.47
CA ALA A 63 -6.04 11.60 1.90
C ALA A 63 -6.96 12.70 1.38
N ALA A 64 -7.73 13.29 2.30
CA ALA A 64 -8.65 14.39 1.99
C ALA A 64 -7.89 15.70 1.73
N GLU A 65 -7.06 15.76 0.70
CA GLU A 65 -6.29 16.96 0.36
C GLU A 65 -7.08 17.91 -0.54
N ASN A 66 -8.00 17.39 -1.37
CA ASN A 66 -8.81 18.18 -2.29
C ASN A 66 -10.17 17.50 -2.54
N THR A 67 -11.27 18.23 -2.39
CA THR A 67 -12.62 17.70 -2.66
C THR A 67 -12.86 17.35 -4.13
N ASN A 68 -12.02 17.84 -5.04
CA ASN A 68 -12.18 17.64 -6.49
C ASN A 68 -11.39 16.44 -7.03
N TYR A 69 -10.43 15.91 -6.26
CA TYR A 69 -9.58 14.80 -6.68
C TYR A 69 -9.38 13.85 -5.52
N PRO A 70 -10.00 12.65 -5.53
CA PRO A 70 -9.68 11.63 -4.56
C PRO A 70 -8.19 11.32 -4.59
N ALA A 71 -7.51 11.46 -3.46
CA ALA A 71 -6.10 11.15 -3.33
C ALA A 71 -5.95 9.97 -2.36
N TYR A 72 -5.13 9.00 -2.73
CA TYR A 72 -4.82 7.85 -1.89
C TYR A 72 -3.33 7.79 -1.65
N ARG A 73 -2.95 7.69 -0.38
CA ARG A 73 -1.58 7.45 0.05
C ARG A 73 -1.39 5.96 0.28
N PHE A 74 -0.48 5.36 -0.46
CA PHE A 74 -0.06 3.97 -0.28
C PHE A 74 1.21 3.95 0.54
N THR A 75 1.26 3.14 1.59
CA THR A 75 2.43 2.93 2.42
C THR A 75 2.71 1.43 2.51
N PHE A 76 3.84 1.00 1.95
CA PHE A 76 4.29 -0.39 1.96
C PHE A 76 5.45 -0.55 2.92
N THR A 77 5.31 -1.49 3.85
CA THR A 77 6.35 -1.85 4.83
C THR A 77 6.82 -3.25 4.54
N VAL A 78 8.15 -3.42 4.43
CA VAL A 78 8.78 -4.71 4.19
C VAL A 78 9.24 -5.31 5.51
N GLU A 79 8.91 -6.58 5.76
CA GLU A 79 9.31 -7.32 6.95
C GLU A 79 10.84 -7.47 7.01
N GLY A 80 11.41 -7.26 8.19
CA GLY A 80 12.85 -7.34 8.38
C GLY A 80 13.65 -6.18 7.79
N SER A 81 12.99 -5.21 7.16
CA SER A 81 13.58 -3.92 6.78
C SER A 81 12.98 -2.77 7.60
N SER A 82 13.74 -1.69 7.76
CA SER A 82 13.22 -0.41 8.24
C SER A 82 12.64 0.44 7.11
N ASP A 83 12.78 -0.01 5.86
CA ASP A 83 12.36 0.74 4.69
C ASP A 83 10.84 0.76 4.55
N GLN A 84 10.33 1.94 4.21
CA GLN A 84 8.94 2.14 3.82
C GLN A 84 8.91 2.78 2.45
N TYR A 85 8.01 2.29 1.61
CA TYR A 85 7.75 2.84 0.30
C TYR A 85 6.42 3.56 0.32
N VAL A 86 6.44 4.86 0.07
CA VAL A 86 5.25 5.70 0.07
C VAL A 86 5.06 6.24 -1.34
N VAL A 87 3.86 6.04 -1.88
CA VAL A 87 3.47 6.54 -3.21
C VAL A 87 2.04 7.06 -3.19
N TRP A 88 1.72 7.93 -4.13
CA TRP A 88 0.44 8.61 -4.20
C TRP A 88 -0.28 8.34 -5.51
N VAL A 89 -1.59 8.08 -5.41
CA VAL A 89 -2.48 7.97 -6.57
C VAL A 89 -3.59 9.01 -6.47
N PHE A 90 -3.65 9.91 -7.46
CA PHE A 90 -4.71 10.90 -7.61
C PHE A 90 -5.69 10.45 -8.68
N PHE A 91 -6.97 10.48 -8.36
CA PHE A 91 -8.06 10.15 -9.26
C PHE A 91 -8.82 11.41 -9.66
N ASP A 92 -9.36 11.42 -10.86
CA ASP A 92 -10.25 12.48 -11.35
C ASP A 92 -11.72 12.20 -11.00
N SER A 93 -12.62 13.08 -11.47
CA SER A 93 -14.06 12.95 -11.21
C SER A 93 -14.73 11.77 -11.92
N THR A 94 -13.98 10.97 -12.67
CA THR A 94 -14.45 9.74 -13.33
C THR A 94 -13.89 8.48 -12.68
N ASP A 95 -13.32 8.60 -11.48
CA ASP A 95 -12.69 7.51 -10.72
C ASP A 95 -11.49 6.87 -11.44
N THR A 96 -10.85 7.60 -12.35
CA THR A 96 -9.65 7.14 -13.07
C THR A 96 -8.42 7.95 -12.65
N PRO A 97 -7.21 7.37 -12.67
CA PRO A 97 -6.00 8.12 -12.39
C PRO A 97 -5.85 9.33 -13.31
N VAL A 98 -5.44 10.46 -12.75
CA VAL A 98 -5.29 11.73 -13.49
C VAL A 98 -4.27 11.58 -14.62
N SER A 99 -4.75 11.55 -15.86
CA SER A 99 -3.94 11.27 -17.06
C SER A 99 -2.83 12.29 -17.39
N THR A 100 -2.81 13.45 -16.74
CA THR A 100 -1.70 14.40 -16.84
C THR A 100 -0.51 14.05 -15.94
N ILE A 101 -0.73 13.16 -14.95
CA ILE A 101 0.28 12.68 -13.99
C ILE A 101 0.67 11.24 -14.34
N TYR A 102 -0.32 10.40 -14.66
CA TYR A 102 -0.16 8.97 -14.89
C TYR A 102 -0.32 8.61 -16.37
N THR A 103 0.49 7.67 -16.86
CA THR A 103 0.39 7.16 -18.23
C THR A 103 -0.45 5.90 -18.27
N HIS A 104 -1.55 5.91 -19.01
CA HIS A 104 -2.34 4.71 -19.28
C HIS A 104 -1.59 3.80 -20.26
N THR A 105 -1.39 2.54 -19.89
CA THR A 105 -0.63 1.56 -20.70
C THR A 105 -1.50 0.43 -21.25
N GLY A 106 -2.79 0.39 -20.91
CA GLY A 106 -3.74 -0.62 -21.37
C GLY A 106 -4.45 -1.33 -20.23
N GLN A 107 -4.82 -2.58 -20.44
CA GLN A 107 -5.60 -3.38 -19.49
C GLN A 107 -4.87 -4.68 -19.12
N ALA A 108 -5.13 -5.19 -17.93
CA ALA A 108 -4.63 -6.49 -17.45
C ALA A 108 -5.63 -7.18 -16.54
N GLU A 109 -5.57 -8.51 -16.47
CA GLU A 109 -6.35 -9.32 -15.52
C GLU A 109 -5.60 -9.48 -14.20
N VAL A 110 -6.21 -9.07 -13.09
CA VAL A 110 -5.71 -9.29 -11.73
C VAL A 110 -6.77 -10.03 -10.94
N SER A 111 -6.46 -11.25 -10.49
CA SER A 111 -7.37 -12.09 -9.69
C SER A 111 -8.76 -12.27 -10.33
N GLY A 112 -8.79 -12.41 -11.66
CA GLY A 112 -10.02 -12.58 -12.46
C GLY A 112 -10.86 -11.30 -12.60
N THR A 113 -10.26 -10.14 -12.38
CA THR A 113 -10.87 -8.83 -12.60
C THR A 113 -10.06 -8.05 -13.63
N THR A 114 -10.71 -7.54 -14.68
CA THR A 114 -10.07 -6.64 -15.65
C THR A 114 -9.75 -5.32 -14.96
N THR A 115 -8.52 -4.86 -15.11
CA THR A 115 -8.00 -3.62 -14.53
C THR A 115 -7.39 -2.73 -15.60
N GLU A 116 -7.51 -1.42 -15.43
CA GLU A 116 -6.77 -0.42 -16.19
C GLU A 116 -5.37 -0.26 -15.58
N VAL A 117 -4.34 -0.31 -16.42
CA VAL A 117 -2.95 -0.26 -15.99
C VAL A 117 -2.40 1.15 -16.21
N TRP A 118 -1.87 1.73 -15.14
CA TRP A 118 -1.35 3.09 -15.11
C TRP A 118 0.06 3.12 -14.55
N THR A 119 0.96 3.87 -15.19
CA THR A 119 2.37 3.95 -14.80
C THR A 119 2.83 5.38 -14.55
N TRP A 120 3.77 5.53 -13.61
CA TRP A 120 4.46 6.80 -13.33
C TRP A 120 5.82 6.54 -12.68
N THR A 121 6.56 7.61 -12.41
CA THR A 121 7.79 7.55 -11.64
C THR A 121 7.66 8.44 -10.41
N GLU A 122 8.01 7.90 -9.25
CA GLU A 122 7.96 8.61 -7.98
C GLU A 122 9.17 8.21 -7.14
N SER A 123 9.89 9.20 -6.59
CA SER A 123 11.06 8.96 -5.73
C SER A 123 12.13 8.02 -6.32
N GLY A 124 12.28 7.99 -7.64
CA GLY A 124 13.22 7.11 -8.34
C GLY A 124 12.73 5.68 -8.60
N LEU A 125 11.48 5.36 -8.23
CA LEU A 125 10.83 4.09 -8.50
C LEU A 125 9.87 4.23 -9.68
N SER A 126 9.91 3.26 -10.60
CA SER A 126 8.85 3.02 -11.56
C SER A 126 7.68 2.35 -10.85
N CYS A 127 6.53 2.99 -10.90
CA CYS A 127 5.32 2.56 -10.21
C CYS A 127 4.26 2.17 -11.26
N THR A 128 3.58 1.06 -11.02
CA THR A 128 2.45 0.58 -11.84
C THR A 128 1.26 0.30 -10.93
N ALA A 129 0.11 0.90 -11.22
CA ALA A 129 -1.15 0.65 -10.53
C ALA A 129 -2.14 -0.07 -11.45
N TYR A 130 -2.83 -1.06 -10.89
CA TYR A 130 -3.88 -1.85 -11.55
C TYR A 130 -5.22 -1.45 -10.95
N VAL A 131 -5.94 -0.61 -11.68
CA VAL A 131 -7.09 0.14 -11.18
C VAL A 131 -8.40 -0.46 -11.69
N THR A 132 -9.41 -0.51 -10.85
CA THR A 132 -10.81 -0.79 -11.23
C THR A 132 -11.70 0.41 -10.90
N ASP A 133 -12.96 0.32 -11.31
CA ASP A 133 -14.00 1.31 -10.96
C ASP A 133 -14.01 1.63 -9.46
N GLY A 134 -14.36 2.88 -9.13
CA GLY A 134 -14.46 3.34 -7.74
C GLY A 134 -13.13 3.64 -7.06
N CYS A 135 -12.10 4.03 -7.83
CA CYS A 135 -10.75 4.34 -7.31
C CYS A 135 -10.03 3.16 -6.63
N TYR A 136 -10.40 1.92 -6.94
CA TYR A 136 -9.79 0.74 -6.33
C TYR A 136 -8.49 0.36 -7.04
N VAL A 137 -7.40 0.27 -6.29
CA VAL A 137 -6.14 -0.27 -6.79
C VAL A 137 -6.01 -1.72 -6.32
N LEU A 138 -6.21 -2.69 -7.21
CA LEU A 138 -6.13 -4.11 -6.86
C LEU A 138 -4.71 -4.61 -6.68
N ARG A 139 -3.78 -4.03 -7.44
CA ARG A 139 -2.36 -4.34 -7.38
C ARG A 139 -1.54 -3.07 -7.59
N MET A 140 -0.41 -3.00 -6.90
CA MET A 140 0.62 -2.02 -7.17
C MET A 140 1.97 -2.70 -7.33
N GLU A 141 2.75 -2.29 -8.32
CA GLU A 141 4.10 -2.77 -8.54
C GLU A 141 5.08 -1.59 -8.44
N LEU A 142 6.17 -1.80 -7.72
CA LEU A 142 7.24 -0.83 -7.52
C LEU A 142 8.56 -1.44 -7.95
N SER A 143 9.30 -0.76 -8.81
CA SER A 143 10.61 -1.24 -9.26
C SER A 143 11.62 -0.10 -9.40
N GLY A 144 12.85 -0.33 -8.97
CA GLY A 144 13.95 0.64 -9.08
C GLY A 144 15.09 0.32 -8.12
N ASP A 145 16.32 0.66 -8.50
CA ASP A 145 17.56 0.50 -7.70
C ASP A 145 17.59 -0.71 -6.74
N GLY A 146 17.49 -1.92 -7.29
CA GLY A 146 17.53 -3.16 -6.50
C GLY A 146 16.26 -3.52 -5.74
N VAL A 147 15.18 -2.77 -5.92
CA VAL A 147 13.83 -3.02 -5.41
C VAL A 147 12.93 -3.52 -6.54
N SER A 148 12.15 -4.56 -6.25
CA SER A 148 11.07 -5.05 -7.11
C SER A 148 9.98 -5.63 -6.22
N LEU A 149 8.92 -4.87 -5.97
CA LEU A 149 7.83 -5.24 -5.07
C LEU A 149 6.51 -5.30 -5.82
N THR A 150 5.66 -6.23 -5.40
CA THR A 150 4.26 -6.35 -5.79
C THR A 150 3.43 -6.32 -4.52
N ALA A 151 2.45 -5.43 -4.48
CA ALA A 151 1.46 -5.30 -3.41
C ALA A 151 0.09 -5.68 -3.96
N ASP A 152 -0.51 -6.74 -3.45
CA ASP A 152 -1.84 -7.22 -3.84
C ASP A 152 -2.86 -6.87 -2.75
N MET A 153 -4.00 -6.31 -3.13
CA MET A 153 -5.04 -5.91 -2.18
C MET A 153 -5.62 -7.14 -1.49
N VAL A 154 -5.63 -7.13 -0.16
CA VAL A 154 -6.28 -8.15 0.67
C VAL A 154 -7.78 -7.97 0.51
N ARG A 155 -8.42 -8.90 -0.20
CA ARG A 155 -9.88 -8.95 -0.28
C ARG A 155 -10.39 -9.65 0.98
N ASP A 156 -11.23 -8.99 1.76
CA ASP A 156 -11.98 -9.66 2.82
C ASP A 156 -12.71 -10.86 2.21
N ARG A 157 -12.41 -12.06 2.72
CA ARG A 157 -13.18 -13.27 2.37
C ARG A 157 -14.58 -13.07 2.93
N ALA A 158 -15.53 -12.83 2.03
CA ALA A 158 -16.96 -12.99 2.32
C ALA A 158 -17.27 -14.43 2.75
#